data_AF-A0A521SV51-F1
#
_entry.id   AF-A0A521SV51-F1
#
_cell.length_a   1.000
_cell.length_b   1.000
_cell.length_c   1.000
_cell.angle_alpha   90.00
_cell.angle_beta   90.00
_cell.angle_gamma   90.00
#
_symmetry.space_group_name_H-M   'P 1'
#
loop_
_entity.id
_entity.type
_entity.pdbx_description
1 polymer ?
#
loop_
_entity_poly.entity_id
_entity_poly.type
_entity_poly.pdbx_seq_one_letter_code
_entity_poly.pdbx_strand_id
1 'polypeptide(L)'
;MPTLVEQAFHPYYLLANRAGNQLELAGRSWIADYFDQGDGWACVGFGIPSDTSLRLSQCVFLVSEKFNAEATKQDYLNEGYEELTVELESLTYGESLVLGKFIDGDGQLVHIVSNERLMVLILFGLSSTDSASLEQVFETRVEQTTTALALMTFQRSMGIGGPTPTPISAFQQSFYATLSERLLTEEEANTIFAPSVLEYIGDAIGKSSYAICRDFEDRSQPYDSLVVAHNCIFLSAGLDIEDILGLYDDVHGVVQVDELESGFASRGDQELLVGFLDPATQLFVFDLWVWQGDYLYKASIKILGYVSLSTPVSLFSKKIDTFLNDIITVNLAR
;
A
#
# COMPACT_ATOMS: atom_id res chain seq x y z
N MET A 1 6.85 -9.73 -11.20
CA MET A 1 5.59 -10.25 -10.62
C MET A 1 5.86 -10.62 -9.18
N PRO A 2 5.22 -9.95 -8.21
CA PRO A 2 5.35 -10.32 -6.80
C PRO A 2 4.85 -11.75 -6.57
N THR A 3 5.50 -12.48 -5.66
CA THR A 3 5.08 -13.81 -5.21
C THR A 3 3.73 -13.74 -4.50
N LEU A 4 3.01 -14.85 -4.41
CA LEU A 4 1.73 -14.89 -3.71
C LEU A 4 1.86 -14.48 -2.21
N VAL A 5 3.02 -14.66 -1.59
CA VAL A 5 3.32 -14.13 -0.23
C VAL A 5 3.37 -12.61 -0.26
N GLU A 6 4.11 -12.06 -1.23
CA GLU A 6 4.21 -10.62 -1.46
C GLU A 6 2.88 -10.00 -1.90
N GLN A 7 1.85 -10.76 -2.27
CA GLN A 7 0.51 -10.22 -2.50
C GLN A 7 -0.39 -10.34 -1.26
N ALA A 8 -0.21 -11.41 -0.48
CA ALA A 8 -0.93 -11.64 0.77
C ALA A 8 -0.56 -10.66 1.89
N PHE A 9 0.67 -10.13 1.89
CA PHE A 9 1.22 -9.31 2.99
C PHE A 9 1.05 -7.78 2.84
N HIS A 10 0.65 -7.28 1.66
CA HIS A 10 1.33 -6.12 1.06
C HIS A 10 0.46 -4.88 0.76
N PRO A 11 -0.40 -4.42 1.69
CA PRO A 11 -0.38 -2.95 1.82
C PRO A 11 -0.52 -2.38 3.24
N TYR A 12 -1.04 -3.14 4.21
CA TYR A 12 -1.39 -2.54 5.52
C TYR A 12 -0.28 -2.67 6.56
N TYR A 13 0.53 -3.72 6.49
CA TYR A 13 1.61 -3.93 7.46
C TYR A 13 2.86 -3.12 7.13
N LEU A 14 3.05 -2.78 5.87
CA LEU A 14 4.07 -1.82 5.41
C LEU A 14 3.71 -0.38 5.76
N LEU A 15 2.41 -0.08 5.86
CA LEU A 15 1.93 1.15 6.48
C LEU A 15 2.09 1.08 8.01
N ALA A 16 1.67 0.01 8.70
CA ALA A 16 1.78 -0.12 10.16
C ALA A 16 3.22 -0.13 10.69
N ASN A 17 4.21 -0.51 9.88
CA ASN A 17 5.64 -0.57 10.23
C ASN A 17 6.41 0.75 10.03
N ARG A 18 5.70 1.84 9.76
CA ARG A 18 6.25 3.21 9.82
C ARG A 18 5.99 3.81 11.18
N ALA A 19 6.98 4.43 11.78
CA ALA A 19 6.85 5.10 13.08
C ALA A 19 5.66 6.09 13.06
N GLY A 20 4.62 5.80 13.85
CA GLY A 20 3.40 6.60 13.96
C GLY A 20 2.13 5.99 13.35
N ASN A 21 2.24 4.93 12.54
CA ASN A 21 1.06 4.24 12.02
C ASN A 21 0.56 3.18 13.02
N GLN A 22 -0.72 3.29 13.35
CA GLN A 22 -1.41 2.43 14.30
C GLN A 22 -2.33 1.48 13.53
N LEU A 23 -2.23 0.19 13.84
CA LEU A 23 -3.20 -0.79 13.39
C LEU A 23 -4.30 -0.86 14.46
N GLU A 24 -5.48 -0.35 14.16
CA GLU A 24 -6.64 -0.52 15.04
C GLU A 24 -7.27 -1.90 14.80
N LEU A 25 -7.17 -2.78 15.80
CA LEU A 25 -7.81 -4.09 15.80
C LEU A 25 -8.64 -4.25 17.05
N ALA A 26 -9.89 -4.66 16.89
CA ALA A 26 -10.82 -4.88 17.99
C ALA A 26 -10.87 -3.68 18.98
N GLY A 27 -10.76 -2.46 18.47
CA GLY A 27 -10.80 -1.22 19.26
C GLY A 27 -9.50 -0.89 20.03
N ARG A 28 -8.36 -1.51 19.67
CA ARG A 28 -7.04 -1.21 20.25
C ARG A 28 -6.03 -0.85 19.17
N SER A 29 -5.19 0.15 19.46
CA SER A 29 -4.08 0.55 18.59
C SER A 29 -2.83 -0.30 18.84
N TRP A 30 -2.38 -0.99 17.81
CA TRP A 30 -1.16 -1.80 17.78
C TRP A 30 -0.09 -1.09 16.95
N ILE A 31 1.16 -1.15 17.39
CA ILE A 31 2.31 -0.58 16.67
C ILE A 31 3.20 -1.73 16.22
N ALA A 32 3.52 -1.77 14.93
CA ALA A 32 4.46 -2.77 14.43
C ALA A 32 5.89 -2.44 14.89
N ASP A 33 6.62 -3.45 15.32
CA ASP A 33 7.95 -3.29 15.90
C ASP A 33 8.98 -4.32 15.39
N TYR A 34 8.53 -5.30 14.61
CA TYR A 34 9.38 -6.31 13.98
C TYR A 34 8.86 -6.67 12.60
N PHE A 35 9.76 -6.90 11.66
CA PHE A 35 9.46 -7.44 10.34
C PHE A 35 10.63 -8.29 9.85
N ASP A 36 10.30 -9.44 9.26
CA ASP A 36 11.27 -10.37 8.70
C ASP A 36 10.63 -11.18 7.58
N GLN A 37 11.45 -11.66 6.64
CA GLN A 37 10.97 -12.45 5.52
C GLN A 37 12.04 -13.34 4.91
N GLY A 38 11.59 -14.32 4.13
CA GLY A 38 12.46 -15.17 3.34
C GLY A 38 11.72 -15.86 2.22
N ASP A 39 12.36 -16.87 1.64
CA ASP A 39 11.80 -17.59 0.50
C ASP A 39 10.51 -18.32 0.90
N GLY A 40 9.39 -17.77 0.43
CA GLY A 40 8.05 -18.33 0.65
C GLY A 40 7.41 -18.00 1.98
N TRP A 41 7.92 -17.00 2.73
CA TRP A 41 7.29 -16.55 3.97
C TRP A 41 7.61 -15.10 4.34
N ALA A 42 6.73 -14.48 5.13
CA ALA A 42 6.93 -13.15 5.72
C ALA A 42 6.28 -13.09 7.11
N CYS A 43 6.85 -12.31 8.03
CA CYS A 43 6.39 -12.15 9.40
C CYS A 43 6.43 -10.68 9.84
N VAL A 44 5.46 -10.29 10.67
CA VAL A 44 5.40 -8.98 11.31
C VAL A 44 5.03 -9.15 12.79
N GLY A 45 5.65 -8.37 13.66
CA GLY A 45 5.35 -8.28 15.08
C GLY A 45 4.71 -6.93 15.41
N PHE A 46 3.80 -6.94 16.38
CA PHE A 46 3.13 -5.78 16.94
C PHE A 46 3.22 -5.79 18.47
N GLY A 47 3.38 -4.60 19.03
CA GLY A 47 3.24 -4.33 20.45
C GLY A 47 2.25 -3.19 20.73
N ILE A 48 1.81 -3.10 21.98
CA ILE A 48 1.07 -1.95 22.48
C ILE A 48 2.06 -1.09 23.29
N PRO A 49 2.25 0.20 22.98
CA PRO A 49 3.24 1.03 23.68
C PRO A 49 3.00 1.13 25.19
N SER A 50 1.74 1.09 25.61
CA SER A 50 1.34 1.12 27.02
C SER A 50 1.37 -0.25 27.71
N ASP A 51 1.62 -1.33 26.98
CA ASP A 51 1.62 -2.69 27.51
C ASP A 51 2.63 -3.59 26.77
N THR A 52 3.84 -3.69 27.33
CA THR A 52 4.94 -4.46 26.75
C THR A 52 4.73 -5.98 26.80
N SER A 53 3.72 -6.44 27.55
CA SER A 53 3.42 -7.86 27.74
C SER A 53 2.49 -8.43 26.67
N LEU A 54 1.68 -7.56 26.03
CA LEU A 54 0.83 -7.94 24.92
C LEU A 54 1.63 -7.84 23.61
N ARG A 55 1.90 -9.02 23.04
CA ARG A 55 2.60 -9.16 21.77
C ARG A 55 1.73 -9.91 20.79
N LEU A 56 1.67 -9.41 19.58
CA LEU A 56 0.97 -10.05 18.47
C LEU A 56 1.98 -10.23 17.35
N SER A 57 2.04 -11.40 16.73
CA SER A 57 2.82 -11.58 15.50
C SER A 57 1.98 -12.31 14.46
N GLN A 58 2.05 -11.86 13.22
CA GLN A 58 1.44 -12.53 12.08
C GLN A 58 2.54 -12.95 11.11
N CYS A 59 2.53 -14.21 10.72
CA CYS A 59 3.34 -14.78 9.66
C CYS A 59 2.46 -15.34 8.55
N VAL A 60 2.91 -15.25 7.32
CA VAL A 60 2.24 -15.80 6.13
C VAL A 60 3.25 -16.62 5.36
N PHE A 61 2.83 -17.80 4.92
CA PHE A 61 3.66 -18.77 4.22
C PHE A 61 2.98 -19.23 2.93
N LEU A 62 3.76 -19.51 1.88
CA LEU A 62 3.30 -20.37 0.79
C LEU A 62 3.19 -21.79 1.30
N VAL A 63 2.05 -22.40 1.05
CA VAL A 63 1.86 -23.81 1.41
C VAL A 63 2.79 -24.68 0.58
N SER A 64 3.58 -25.49 1.29
CA SER A 64 4.57 -26.39 0.74
C SER A 64 4.76 -27.59 1.67
N GLU A 65 5.56 -28.57 1.27
CA GLU A 65 5.93 -29.70 2.14
C GLU A 65 6.59 -29.23 3.45
N LYS A 66 7.32 -28.10 3.39
CA LYS A 66 8.00 -27.50 4.55
C LYS A 66 7.06 -26.62 5.39
N PHE A 67 6.13 -25.92 4.77
CA PHE A 67 5.25 -24.95 5.43
C PHE A 67 3.79 -25.33 5.17
N ASN A 68 3.19 -26.06 6.10
CA ASN A 68 1.77 -26.41 6.07
C ASN A 68 1.23 -26.56 7.49
N ALA A 69 -0.10 -26.47 7.64
CA ALA A 69 -0.74 -26.43 8.95
C ALA A 69 -0.39 -27.62 9.84
N GLU A 70 -0.32 -28.84 9.28
CA GLU A 70 -0.01 -30.04 10.05
C GLU A 70 1.46 -30.07 10.49
N ALA A 71 2.41 -29.78 9.59
CA ALA A 71 3.83 -29.71 9.95
C ALA A 71 4.08 -28.65 11.02
N THR A 72 3.51 -27.46 10.86
CA THR A 72 3.64 -26.38 11.84
C THR A 72 2.97 -26.72 13.17
N LYS A 73 1.79 -27.37 13.15
CA LYS A 73 1.16 -27.90 14.35
C LYS A 73 2.10 -28.86 15.09
N GLN A 74 2.70 -29.83 14.41
CA GLN A 74 3.60 -30.79 15.03
C GLN A 74 4.85 -30.12 15.63
N ASP A 75 5.40 -29.09 14.99
CA ASP A 75 6.50 -28.31 15.54
C ASP A 75 6.14 -27.68 16.90
N TYR A 76 4.98 -27.03 16.99
CA TYR A 76 4.50 -26.44 18.25
C TYR A 76 4.18 -27.49 19.32
N LEU A 77 3.59 -28.63 18.94
CA LEU A 77 3.35 -29.73 19.89
C LEU A 77 4.67 -30.27 20.47
N ASN A 78 5.72 -30.37 19.66
CA ASN A 78 7.06 -30.77 20.11
C ASN A 78 7.69 -29.74 21.07
N GLU A 79 7.33 -28.47 20.93
CA GLU A 79 7.72 -27.40 21.86
C GLU A 79 6.86 -27.37 23.14
N GLY A 80 5.90 -28.28 23.28
CA GLY A 80 5.05 -28.42 24.46
C GLY A 80 3.83 -27.52 24.48
N TYR A 81 3.36 -27.08 23.31
CA TYR A 81 2.01 -26.53 23.16
C TYR A 81 0.97 -27.65 23.18
N GLU A 82 -0.26 -27.30 23.53
CA GLU A 82 -1.43 -28.17 23.45
C GLU A 82 -2.45 -27.61 22.47
N GLU A 83 -3.18 -28.49 21.79
CA GLU A 83 -4.28 -28.10 20.90
C GLU A 83 -5.50 -27.75 21.72
N LEU A 84 -6.02 -26.55 21.50
CA LEU A 84 -7.17 -26.02 22.22
C LEU A 84 -8.46 -26.46 21.52
N THR A 85 -9.39 -27.00 22.30
CA THR A 85 -10.71 -27.38 21.79
C THR A 85 -11.64 -26.17 21.91
N VAL A 86 -11.64 -25.33 20.89
CA VAL A 86 -12.46 -24.11 20.79
C VAL A 86 -13.46 -24.23 19.64
N GLU A 87 -14.67 -23.69 19.80
CA GLU A 87 -15.65 -23.64 18.72
C GLU A 87 -15.27 -22.53 17.73
N LEU A 88 -14.59 -22.90 16.64
CA LEU A 88 -14.20 -21.95 15.60
C LEU A 88 -15.28 -21.90 14.52
N GLU A 89 -15.70 -20.70 14.13
CA GLU A 89 -16.45 -20.56 12.89
C GLU A 89 -15.56 -21.04 11.72
N SER A 90 -16.08 -21.97 10.91
CA SER A 90 -15.39 -22.36 9.68
C SER A 90 -15.22 -21.11 8.82
N LEU A 91 -13.97 -20.68 8.68
CA LEU A 91 -13.65 -19.53 7.85
C LEU A 91 -13.86 -19.95 6.40
N THR A 92 -14.52 -19.09 5.62
CA THR A 92 -14.75 -19.27 4.18
C THR A 92 -13.47 -19.60 3.39
N TYR A 93 -12.30 -19.31 3.97
CA TYR A 93 -11.00 -19.33 3.30
C TYR A 93 -10.07 -20.44 3.74
N GLY A 94 -10.44 -21.35 4.65
CA GLY A 94 -9.54 -22.43 5.05
C GLY A 94 -9.87 -23.16 6.34
N GLU A 95 -9.00 -24.13 6.65
CA GLU A 95 -8.96 -24.81 7.95
C GLU A 95 -8.37 -23.86 9.00
N SER A 96 -8.84 -23.99 10.24
CA SER A 96 -8.44 -23.15 11.37
C SER A 96 -8.20 -24.04 12.60
N LEU A 97 -7.11 -23.80 13.31
CA LEU A 97 -6.78 -24.49 14.56
C LEU A 97 -6.04 -23.56 15.51
N VAL A 98 -6.12 -23.87 16.80
CA VAL A 98 -5.53 -23.06 17.87
C VAL A 98 -4.69 -23.93 18.80
N LEU A 99 -3.50 -23.45 19.12
CA LEU A 99 -2.57 -24.07 20.05
C LEU A 99 -2.25 -23.09 21.19
N GLY A 100 -1.98 -23.61 22.39
CA GLY A 100 -1.69 -22.80 23.58
C GLY A 100 -0.57 -23.37 24.44
N LYS A 101 0.14 -22.50 25.16
CA LYS A 101 1.12 -22.91 26.18
C LYS A 101 1.27 -21.83 27.26
N PHE A 102 1.58 -22.25 28.49
CA PHE A 102 2.08 -21.36 29.53
C PHE A 102 3.62 -21.34 29.57
N ILE A 103 4.21 -20.15 29.61
CA ILE A 103 5.65 -19.93 29.75
C ILE A 103 5.86 -18.98 30.93
N ASP A 104 6.49 -19.48 32.01
CA ASP A 104 6.78 -18.70 33.23
C ASP A 104 5.57 -17.96 33.83
N GLY A 105 4.35 -18.49 33.62
CA GLY A 105 3.09 -17.91 34.11
C GLY A 105 2.35 -17.04 33.09
N ASP A 106 2.97 -16.71 31.97
CA ASP A 106 2.37 -15.98 30.85
C ASP A 106 1.80 -16.96 29.82
N GLY A 107 0.69 -16.59 29.19
CA GLY A 107 0.03 -17.40 28.18
C GLY A 107 0.53 -17.06 26.77
N GLN A 108 0.74 -18.07 25.93
CA GLN A 108 1.01 -17.90 24.52
C GLN A 108 0.01 -18.71 23.70
N LEU A 109 -0.63 -18.05 22.75
CA LEU A 109 -1.60 -18.65 21.83
C LEU A 109 -1.08 -18.56 20.40
N VAL A 110 -1.38 -19.59 19.61
CA VAL A 110 -1.06 -19.64 18.18
C VAL A 110 -2.34 -20.02 17.43
N HIS A 111 -2.81 -19.15 16.56
CA HIS A 111 -3.93 -19.41 15.66
C HIS A 111 -3.37 -19.63 14.25
N ILE A 112 -3.58 -20.82 13.70
CA ILE A 112 -3.17 -21.16 12.34
C ILE A 112 -4.43 -21.21 11.47
N VAL A 113 -4.41 -20.49 10.34
CA VAL A 113 -5.47 -20.54 9.32
C VAL A 113 -4.81 -20.85 7.99
N SER A 114 -5.25 -21.90 7.30
CA SER A 114 -4.58 -22.38 6.07
C SER A 114 -5.56 -22.83 4.99
N ASN A 115 -5.17 -22.65 3.73
CA ASN A 115 -5.80 -23.30 2.58
C ASN A 115 -4.76 -23.99 1.69
N GLU A 116 -5.15 -24.36 0.47
CA GLU A 116 -4.27 -25.06 -0.47
C GLU A 116 -3.05 -24.24 -0.94
N ARG A 117 -3.06 -22.91 -0.73
CA ARG A 117 -2.04 -22.00 -1.28
C ARG A 117 -1.27 -21.24 -0.21
N LEU A 118 -1.95 -20.85 0.87
CA LEU A 118 -1.40 -19.97 1.90
C LEU A 118 -1.75 -20.47 3.30
N MET A 119 -0.79 -20.28 4.20
CA MET A 119 -0.95 -20.48 5.63
C MET A 119 -0.65 -19.17 6.34
N VAL A 120 -1.58 -18.73 7.19
CA VAL A 120 -1.43 -17.58 8.08
C VAL A 120 -1.28 -18.12 9.50
N LEU A 121 -0.22 -17.72 10.17
CA LEU A 121 0.03 -18.06 11.56
C LEU A 121 0.03 -16.79 12.40
N ILE A 122 -0.74 -16.79 13.48
CA ILE A 122 -0.90 -15.63 14.34
C ILE A 122 -0.55 -16.01 15.77
N LEU A 123 0.56 -15.50 16.27
CA LEU A 123 0.99 -15.64 17.67
C LEU A 123 0.43 -14.50 18.51
N PHE A 124 -0.07 -14.82 19.69
CA PHE A 124 -0.59 -13.86 20.65
C PHE A 124 -0.04 -14.16 22.04
N GLY A 125 0.72 -13.23 22.60
CA GLY A 125 1.22 -13.26 23.97
C GLY A 125 0.25 -12.60 24.94
N LEU A 126 0.07 -13.20 26.10
CA LEU A 126 -0.83 -12.80 27.17
C LEU A 126 -0.05 -12.68 28.47
N SER A 127 -0.10 -11.52 29.14
CA SER A 127 0.38 -11.42 30.52
C SER A 127 -0.45 -12.27 31.47
N SER A 128 0.21 -12.90 32.44
CA SER A 128 -0.30 -13.39 33.73
C SER A 128 -1.83 -13.56 33.74
N THR A 129 -2.30 -14.70 33.24
CA THR A 129 -3.73 -14.99 33.23
C THR A 129 -4.19 -15.33 34.64
N ASP A 130 -4.86 -14.40 35.30
CA ASP A 130 -5.57 -14.68 36.53
C ASP A 130 -6.65 -15.74 36.26
N SER A 131 -6.38 -16.99 36.64
CA SER A 131 -7.30 -18.12 36.84
C SER A 131 -8.12 -18.68 35.65
N ALA A 132 -8.13 -18.05 34.48
CA ALA A 132 -8.85 -18.56 33.29
C ALA A 132 -8.00 -19.53 32.46
N SER A 133 -8.64 -20.52 31.81
CA SER A 133 -7.95 -21.42 30.88
C SER A 133 -7.61 -20.72 29.56
N LEU A 134 -6.63 -21.24 28.81
CA LEU A 134 -6.23 -20.65 27.53
C LEU A 134 -7.35 -20.66 26.50
N GLU A 135 -8.23 -21.68 26.51
CA GLU A 135 -9.43 -21.75 25.66
C GLU A 135 -10.36 -20.57 25.94
N GLN A 136 -10.69 -20.34 27.22
CA GLN A 136 -11.58 -19.25 27.61
C GLN A 136 -10.98 -17.88 27.27
N VAL A 137 -9.67 -17.72 27.41
CA VAL A 137 -9.00 -16.48 27.02
C VAL A 137 -9.02 -16.31 25.51
N PHE A 138 -8.86 -17.38 24.74
CA PHE A 138 -8.94 -17.33 23.29
C PHE A 138 -10.32 -16.84 22.82
N GLU A 139 -11.39 -17.54 23.22
CA GLU A 139 -12.77 -17.26 22.82
C GLU A 139 -13.22 -15.85 23.22
N THR A 140 -12.82 -15.37 24.41
CA THR A 140 -13.30 -14.09 24.94
C THR A 140 -12.47 -12.88 24.54
N ARG A 141 -11.20 -13.05 24.14
CA ARG A 141 -10.27 -11.91 23.95
C ARG A 141 -9.46 -11.95 22.67
N VAL A 142 -9.20 -13.11 22.10
CA VAL A 142 -8.18 -13.27 21.04
C VAL A 142 -8.80 -13.67 19.71
N GLU A 143 -9.86 -14.46 19.71
CA GLU A 143 -10.52 -14.99 18.52
C GLU A 143 -10.86 -13.88 17.52
N GLN A 144 -11.59 -12.85 17.94
CA GLN A 144 -12.00 -11.76 17.05
C GLN A 144 -10.80 -11.09 16.36
N THR A 145 -9.72 -10.85 17.11
CA THR A 145 -8.52 -10.18 16.59
C THR A 145 -7.79 -11.05 15.58
N THR A 146 -7.53 -12.31 15.95
CA THR A 146 -6.79 -13.25 15.10
C THR A 146 -7.58 -13.66 13.86
N THR A 147 -8.89 -13.85 13.98
CA THR A 147 -9.78 -14.12 12.85
C THR A 147 -9.86 -12.94 11.89
N ALA A 148 -10.03 -11.71 12.38
CA ALA A 148 -10.02 -10.52 11.52
C ALA A 148 -8.71 -10.37 10.74
N LEU A 149 -7.58 -10.60 11.41
CA LEU A 149 -6.25 -10.57 10.79
C LEU A 149 -6.09 -11.63 9.70
N ALA A 150 -6.52 -12.87 9.96
CA ALA A 150 -6.47 -13.93 8.97
C ALA A 150 -7.36 -13.60 7.75
N LEU A 151 -8.60 -13.17 7.98
CA LEU A 151 -9.55 -12.80 6.92
C LEU A 151 -9.01 -11.67 6.04
N MET A 152 -8.46 -10.61 6.65
CA MET A 152 -7.85 -9.50 5.92
C MET A 152 -6.69 -9.98 5.03
N THR A 153 -5.85 -10.89 5.52
CA THR A 153 -4.73 -11.47 4.77
C THR A 153 -5.22 -12.31 3.59
N PHE A 154 -6.20 -13.20 3.78
CA PHE A 154 -6.75 -14.03 2.70
C PHE A 154 -7.53 -13.21 1.66
N GLN A 155 -8.28 -12.19 2.06
CA GLN A 155 -8.98 -11.32 1.11
C GLN A 155 -7.99 -10.58 0.18
N ARG A 156 -6.83 -10.18 0.71
CA ARG A 156 -5.82 -9.46 -0.06
C ARG A 156 -4.98 -10.36 -0.95
N SER A 157 -4.70 -11.58 -0.50
CA SER A 157 -3.98 -12.58 -1.31
C SER A 157 -4.74 -13.03 -2.55
N MET A 158 -6.06 -12.84 -2.58
CA MET A 158 -6.89 -13.03 -3.78
C MET A 158 -6.75 -11.90 -4.82
N GLY A 159 -5.87 -10.91 -4.56
CA GLY A 159 -5.56 -9.81 -5.44
C GLY A 159 -6.47 -8.62 -5.20
N ILE A 160 -5.88 -7.50 -4.77
CA ILE A 160 -6.30 -6.22 -5.33
C ILE A 160 -6.03 -6.39 -6.82
N GLY A 161 -7.08 -6.68 -7.61
CA GLY A 161 -6.93 -6.64 -9.05
C GLY A 161 -6.26 -5.32 -9.41
N GLY A 162 -5.22 -5.37 -10.25
CA GLY A 162 -4.67 -4.16 -10.84
C GLY A 162 -5.83 -3.27 -11.30
N PRO A 163 -5.71 -1.93 -11.17
CA PRO A 163 -6.83 -1.02 -11.36
C PRO A 163 -7.65 -1.47 -12.56
N THR A 164 -8.90 -1.88 -12.32
CA THR A 164 -9.74 -2.38 -13.41
C THR A 164 -9.81 -1.25 -14.42
N PRO A 165 -9.35 -1.44 -15.67
CA PRO A 165 -9.27 -0.36 -16.63
C PRO A 165 -10.62 0.32 -16.70
N THR A 166 -10.64 1.64 -16.50
CA THR A 166 -11.90 2.38 -16.60
C THR A 166 -12.49 2.11 -17.98
N PRO A 167 -13.74 1.62 -18.09
CA PRO A 167 -14.34 1.35 -19.38
C PRO A 167 -14.31 2.59 -20.26
N ILE A 168 -13.77 2.44 -21.48
CA ILE A 168 -13.64 3.55 -22.44
C ILE A 168 -14.98 3.71 -23.15
N SER A 169 -15.62 4.87 -23.03
CA SER A 169 -16.79 5.17 -23.84
C SER A 169 -16.41 5.31 -25.32
N ALA A 170 -17.35 5.06 -26.24
CA ALA A 170 -17.10 5.23 -27.68
C ALA A 170 -16.61 6.64 -28.05
N PHE A 171 -17.00 7.65 -27.27
CA PHE A 171 -16.54 9.03 -27.41
C PHE A 171 -15.10 9.23 -26.93
N GLN A 172 -14.69 8.59 -25.83
CA GLN A 172 -13.31 8.65 -25.34
C GLN A 172 -12.35 7.89 -26.25
N GLN A 173 -12.83 6.82 -26.90
CA GLN A 173 -12.03 6.01 -27.81
C GLN A 173 -11.46 6.83 -28.98
N SER A 174 -12.17 7.85 -29.47
CA SER A 174 -11.67 8.69 -30.57
C SER A 174 -10.50 9.59 -30.18
N PHE A 175 -10.37 9.94 -28.90
CA PHE A 175 -9.25 10.73 -28.38
C PHE A 175 -8.13 9.84 -27.84
N TYR A 176 -8.44 8.58 -27.50
CA TYR A 176 -7.51 7.65 -26.89
C TYR A 176 -6.20 7.50 -27.68
N ALA A 177 -6.29 7.26 -28.98
CA ALA A 177 -5.11 7.06 -29.83
C ALA A 177 -4.17 8.27 -29.79
N THR A 178 -4.70 9.47 -30.03
CA THR A 178 -3.88 10.70 -30.08
C THR A 178 -3.26 11.08 -28.74
N LEU A 179 -4.02 10.95 -27.65
CA LEU A 179 -3.54 11.32 -26.31
C LEU A 179 -2.57 10.27 -25.76
N SER A 180 -2.83 8.96 -25.98
CA SER A 180 -1.96 7.87 -25.49
C SER A 180 -0.59 7.84 -26.18
N GLU A 181 -0.52 8.24 -27.45
CA GLU A 181 0.74 8.41 -28.20
C GLU A 181 1.63 9.51 -27.63
N ARG A 182 1.05 10.50 -26.94
CA ARG A 182 1.79 11.60 -26.31
C ARG A 182 2.26 11.26 -24.89
N LEU A 183 1.73 10.21 -24.27
CA LEU A 183 2.12 9.76 -22.93
C LEU A 183 3.46 9.02 -22.96
N LEU A 184 4.25 9.26 -21.92
CA LEU A 184 5.53 8.62 -21.70
C LEU A 184 5.40 7.10 -21.61
N THR A 185 6.27 6.31 -22.22
CA THR A 185 6.23 4.84 -22.18
C THR A 185 6.99 4.29 -20.96
N GLU A 186 6.79 3.01 -20.63
CA GLU A 186 7.54 2.35 -19.55
C GLU A 186 9.07 2.43 -19.78
N GLU A 187 9.53 2.23 -21.01
CA GLU A 187 10.95 2.29 -21.36
C GLU A 187 11.55 3.69 -21.09
N GLU A 188 10.81 4.73 -21.46
CA GLU A 188 11.22 6.11 -21.20
C GLU A 188 11.18 6.45 -19.71
N ALA A 189 10.19 5.93 -18.97
CA ALA A 189 10.06 6.14 -17.53
C ALA A 189 11.28 5.58 -16.81
N ASN A 190 11.68 4.36 -17.19
CA ASN A 190 12.88 3.71 -16.71
C ASN A 190 14.17 4.43 -17.14
N THR A 191 14.17 5.13 -18.26
CA THR A 191 15.32 5.95 -18.66
C THR A 191 15.49 7.17 -17.76
N ILE A 192 14.39 7.79 -17.32
CA ILE A 192 14.40 8.99 -16.48
C ILE A 192 14.67 8.63 -15.00
N PHE A 193 13.97 7.63 -14.46
CA PHE A 193 14.04 7.29 -13.03
C PHE A 193 15.29 6.46 -12.70
N ALA A 194 15.41 5.30 -13.33
CA ALA A 194 16.56 4.40 -13.33
C ALA A 194 16.18 3.12 -14.11
N PRO A 195 17.14 2.44 -14.79
CA PRO A 195 16.82 1.26 -15.58
C PRO A 195 16.13 0.17 -14.75
N SER A 196 14.98 -0.30 -15.24
CA SER A 196 14.21 -1.43 -14.69
C SER A 196 13.62 -1.24 -13.30
N VAL A 197 13.29 0.01 -12.94
CA VAL A 197 12.66 0.36 -11.66
C VAL A 197 11.16 0.59 -11.79
N LEU A 198 10.69 1.22 -12.86
CA LEU A 198 9.27 1.53 -13.04
C LEU A 198 8.55 0.43 -13.81
N GLU A 199 7.39 -0.01 -13.33
CA GLU A 199 6.47 -0.87 -14.08
C GLU A 199 5.22 -0.09 -14.49
N TYR A 200 4.79 -0.24 -15.75
CA TYR A 200 3.51 0.27 -16.21
C TYR A 200 2.34 -0.60 -15.71
N ILE A 201 1.39 0.02 -15.00
CA ILE A 201 0.25 -0.70 -14.43
C ILE A 201 -1.04 -0.56 -15.25
N GLY A 202 -1.14 0.46 -16.10
CA GLY A 202 -2.33 0.71 -16.92
C GLY A 202 -2.59 2.19 -17.19
N ASP A 203 -3.39 2.46 -18.22
CA ASP A 203 -3.89 3.80 -18.51
C ASP A 203 -5.20 4.03 -17.74
N ALA A 204 -5.25 5.11 -16.96
CA ALA A 204 -6.45 5.59 -16.28
C ALA A 204 -7.16 6.63 -17.15
N ILE A 205 -8.47 6.44 -17.35
CA ILE A 205 -9.30 7.35 -18.15
C ILE A 205 -10.33 8.00 -17.22
N GLY A 206 -10.41 9.32 -17.27
CA GLY A 206 -11.32 10.10 -16.41
C GLY A 206 -12.78 9.82 -16.72
N LYS A 207 -13.64 9.77 -15.68
CA LYS A 207 -15.10 9.48 -15.82
C LYS A 207 -15.86 10.56 -16.61
N SER A 208 -15.36 11.80 -16.63
CA SER A 208 -16.00 12.96 -17.24
C SER A 208 -15.18 13.61 -18.35
N SER A 209 -13.95 13.16 -18.59
CA SER A 209 -12.91 14.02 -19.14
C SER A 209 -12.14 13.43 -20.32
N TYR A 210 -11.71 14.35 -21.19
CA TYR A 210 -10.75 14.19 -22.27
C TYR A 210 -9.33 13.99 -21.73
N ALA A 211 -9.18 13.04 -20.82
CA ALA A 211 -7.97 12.81 -20.06
C ALA A 211 -7.55 11.36 -20.16
N ILE A 212 -6.26 11.14 -20.40
CA ILE A 212 -5.63 9.84 -20.26
C ILE A 212 -4.41 10.05 -19.41
N CYS A 213 -4.31 9.22 -18.38
CA CYS A 213 -3.16 9.16 -17.53
C CYS A 213 -2.52 7.80 -17.62
N ARG A 214 -1.20 7.76 -17.52
CA ARG A 214 -0.41 6.54 -17.41
C ARG A 214 0.20 6.46 -16.03
N ASP A 215 -0.02 5.32 -15.39
CA ASP A 215 0.40 5.08 -14.02
C ASP A 215 1.64 4.18 -14.01
N PHE A 216 2.60 4.51 -13.15
CA PHE A 216 3.82 3.75 -12.95
C PHE A 216 4.04 3.40 -11.48
N GLU A 217 4.32 2.12 -11.23
CA GLU A 217 4.74 1.57 -9.95
C GLU A 217 6.26 1.60 -9.83
N ASP A 218 6.83 2.01 -8.69
CA ASP A 218 8.27 1.91 -8.40
C ASP A 218 8.60 0.62 -7.64
N ARG A 219 9.47 -0.19 -8.26
CA ARG A 219 9.91 -1.50 -7.77
C ARG A 219 11.31 -1.50 -7.18
N SER A 220 11.91 -0.33 -6.98
CA SER A 220 13.23 -0.20 -6.34
C SER A 220 13.19 -0.63 -4.87
N GLN A 221 12.01 -0.57 -4.25
CA GLN A 221 11.79 -1.11 -2.92
C GLN A 221 11.16 -2.50 -3.05
N PRO A 222 11.65 -3.51 -2.29
CA PRO A 222 11.01 -4.82 -2.22
C PRO A 222 9.58 -4.74 -1.64
N TYR A 223 9.20 -3.58 -1.09
CA TYR A 223 7.89 -3.35 -0.50
C TYR A 223 7.27 -1.99 -0.82
N ASP A 224 6.45 -1.92 -1.88
CA ASP A 224 5.10 -1.29 -1.93
C ASP A 224 4.68 -1.23 -3.40
N SER A 225 3.49 -1.71 -3.75
CA SER A 225 2.85 -1.43 -5.03
C SER A 225 2.25 -0.01 -5.04
N LEU A 226 3.12 0.98 -4.85
CA LEU A 226 2.71 2.38 -4.87
C LEU A 226 2.85 2.93 -6.29
N VAL A 227 1.77 3.49 -6.81
CA VAL A 227 1.85 4.36 -7.99
C VAL A 227 2.59 5.63 -7.59
N VAL A 228 3.90 5.64 -7.79
CA VAL A 228 4.75 6.76 -7.41
C VAL A 228 4.83 7.81 -8.50
N ALA A 229 4.59 7.45 -9.75
CA ALA A 229 4.68 8.37 -10.87
C ALA A 229 3.45 8.24 -11.75
N HIS A 230 2.94 9.40 -12.17
CA HIS A 230 1.72 9.49 -12.94
C HIS A 230 1.88 10.60 -13.97
N ASN A 231 1.60 10.28 -15.22
CA ASN A 231 1.69 11.23 -16.32
C ASN A 231 0.35 11.32 -17.03
N CYS A 232 -0.21 12.51 -17.14
CA CYS A 232 -1.48 12.73 -17.82
C CYS A 232 -1.38 13.71 -18.96
N ILE A 233 -2.28 13.55 -19.92
CA ILE A 233 -2.59 14.55 -20.92
C ILE A 233 -4.09 14.74 -20.95
N PHE A 234 -4.47 16.01 -20.90
CA PHE A 234 -5.83 16.49 -21.02
C PHE A 234 -5.94 17.29 -22.32
N LEU A 235 -7.07 17.20 -23.02
CA LEU A 235 -7.44 18.28 -23.92
C LEU A 235 -7.77 19.50 -23.06
N SER A 236 -7.04 20.59 -23.29
CA SER A 236 -7.28 21.88 -22.68
C SER A 236 -8.63 22.38 -23.18
N ALA A 237 -9.70 22.08 -22.46
CA ALA A 237 -11.05 22.57 -22.75
C ALA A 237 -11.22 24.05 -22.35
N GLY A 238 -10.14 24.85 -22.44
CA GLY A 238 -10.09 26.22 -21.92
C GLY A 238 -9.90 26.30 -20.41
N LEU A 239 -9.33 25.26 -19.78
CA LEU A 239 -8.99 25.26 -18.35
C LEU A 239 -7.77 26.16 -18.11
N ASP A 240 -7.90 27.12 -17.20
CA ASP A 240 -6.79 27.96 -16.75
C ASP A 240 -6.18 27.46 -15.42
N ILE A 241 -5.19 28.20 -14.91
CA ILE A 241 -4.49 27.87 -13.66
C ILE A 241 -5.46 27.86 -12.46
N GLU A 242 -6.42 28.79 -12.41
CA GLU A 242 -7.37 28.91 -11.31
C GLU A 242 -8.32 27.71 -11.31
N ASP A 243 -8.77 27.27 -12.49
CA ASP A 243 -9.58 26.06 -12.66
C ASP A 243 -8.84 24.82 -12.12
N ILE A 244 -7.55 24.69 -12.41
CA ILE A 244 -6.74 23.56 -11.93
C ILE A 244 -6.55 23.60 -10.42
N LEU A 245 -6.29 24.77 -9.84
CA LEU A 245 -6.18 24.93 -8.39
C LEU A 245 -7.50 24.59 -7.68
N GLY A 246 -8.64 24.96 -8.26
CA GLY A 246 -9.97 24.62 -7.73
C GLY A 246 -10.24 23.11 -7.66
N LEU A 247 -9.65 22.31 -8.56
CA LEU A 247 -9.81 20.84 -8.55
C LEU A 247 -9.23 20.18 -7.31
N TYR A 248 -8.20 20.75 -6.67
CA TYR A 248 -7.57 20.16 -5.49
C TYR A 248 -8.46 20.23 -4.25
N ASP A 249 -9.17 21.35 -4.06
CA ASP A 249 -10.12 21.51 -2.96
C ASP A 249 -11.38 20.66 -3.20
N ASP A 250 -11.99 20.80 -4.39
CA ASP A 250 -13.28 20.19 -4.72
C ASP A 250 -13.24 18.65 -4.88
N VAL A 251 -12.14 18.10 -5.43
CA VAL A 251 -12.07 16.66 -5.78
C VAL A 251 -11.25 15.87 -4.78
N HIS A 252 -10.19 16.46 -4.23
CA HIS A 252 -9.24 15.76 -3.38
C HIS A 252 -9.37 16.11 -1.90
N GLY A 253 -10.21 17.09 -1.53
CA GLY A 253 -10.36 17.55 -0.15
C GLY A 253 -9.03 18.06 0.42
N VAL A 254 -8.16 18.58 -0.45
CA VAL A 254 -6.82 19.04 -0.09
C VAL A 254 -6.94 20.43 0.51
N VAL A 255 -6.79 20.50 1.83
CA VAL A 255 -6.98 21.73 2.62
C VAL A 255 -5.84 22.73 2.42
N GLN A 256 -4.67 22.27 1.94
CA GLN A 256 -3.51 23.12 1.68
C GLN A 256 -2.72 22.63 0.47
N VAL A 257 -2.59 23.50 -0.53
CA VAL A 257 -1.73 23.34 -1.70
C VAL A 257 -0.66 24.41 -1.62
N ASP A 258 0.61 24.01 -1.63
CA ASP A 258 1.73 24.93 -1.70
C ASP A 258 2.15 25.08 -3.17
N GLU A 259 2.08 26.29 -3.72
CA GLU A 259 2.74 26.61 -4.98
C GLU A 259 4.26 26.62 -4.78
N LEU A 260 4.99 25.99 -5.70
CA LEU A 260 6.44 25.80 -5.61
C LEU A 260 7.12 26.41 -6.83
N GLU A 261 8.33 26.92 -6.64
CA GLU A 261 9.13 27.47 -7.74
C GLU A 261 10.02 26.39 -8.37
N SER A 262 9.82 26.16 -9.67
CA SER A 262 10.65 25.31 -10.51
C SER A 262 12.00 25.98 -10.82
N GLY A 263 13.09 25.26 -10.64
CA GLY A 263 14.44 25.70 -11.03
C GLY A 263 14.67 25.67 -12.55
N PHE A 264 13.71 25.15 -13.31
CA PHE A 264 13.73 25.04 -14.76
C PHE A 264 12.77 26.00 -15.45
N ALA A 265 12.30 27.04 -14.73
CA ALA A 265 11.34 28.07 -15.13
C ALA A 265 11.61 28.71 -16.50
N SER A 266 11.33 27.95 -17.56
CA SER A 266 11.57 28.28 -18.95
C SER A 266 10.27 28.54 -19.70
N ARG A 267 9.12 28.30 -19.04
CA ARG A 267 7.78 28.30 -19.63
C ARG A 267 6.83 29.37 -19.07
N GLY A 268 7.31 30.21 -18.14
CA GLY A 268 6.57 31.37 -17.61
C GLY A 268 5.20 30.98 -17.06
N ASP A 269 4.17 31.76 -17.40
CA ASP A 269 2.77 31.58 -16.97
C ASP A 269 2.10 30.31 -17.52
N GLN A 270 2.82 29.48 -18.28
CA GLN A 270 2.34 28.20 -18.82
C GLN A 270 2.76 27.01 -17.96
N GLU A 271 3.29 27.23 -16.77
CA GLU A 271 3.76 26.20 -15.85
C GLU A 271 3.20 26.46 -14.45
N LEU A 272 2.64 25.43 -13.82
CA LEU A 272 2.21 25.45 -12.43
C LEU A 272 2.79 24.23 -11.73
N LEU A 273 3.59 24.46 -10.70
CA LEU A 273 4.12 23.41 -9.84
C LEU A 273 3.51 23.54 -8.46
N VAL A 274 2.89 22.47 -8.00
CA VAL A 274 2.26 22.42 -6.68
C VAL A 274 2.70 21.21 -5.89
N GLY A 275 2.76 21.36 -4.58
CA GLY A 275 2.99 20.29 -3.62
C GLY A 275 1.90 20.26 -2.57
N PHE A 276 1.43 19.07 -2.20
CA PHE A 276 0.42 18.90 -1.17
C PHE A 276 0.54 17.54 -0.48
N LEU A 277 -0.14 17.38 0.66
CA LEU A 277 -0.33 16.09 1.32
C LEU A 277 -1.67 15.52 0.86
N ASP A 278 -1.66 14.39 0.17
CA ASP A 278 -2.88 13.69 -0.20
C ASP A 278 -3.55 13.13 1.08
N PRO A 279 -4.74 13.61 1.47
CA PRO A 279 -5.38 13.20 2.71
C PRO A 279 -5.78 11.72 2.70
N ALA A 280 -6.04 11.14 1.52
CA ALA A 280 -6.46 9.74 1.40
C ALA A 280 -5.28 8.77 1.58
N THR A 281 -4.13 9.09 1.00
CA THR A 281 -2.95 8.21 1.03
C THR A 281 -1.89 8.63 2.05
N GLN A 282 -2.00 9.83 2.63
CA GLN A 282 -1.00 10.45 3.51
C GLN A 282 0.39 10.57 2.84
N LEU A 283 0.43 10.66 1.52
CA LEU A 283 1.64 10.83 0.72
C LEU A 283 1.80 12.28 0.28
N PHE A 284 3.04 12.74 0.19
CA PHE A 284 3.32 14.04 -0.42
C PHE A 284 3.28 13.88 -1.93
N VAL A 285 2.49 14.70 -2.59
CA VAL A 285 2.32 14.69 -4.04
C VAL A 285 2.86 16.00 -4.59
N PHE A 286 3.66 15.89 -5.65
CA PHE A 286 4.14 17.02 -6.42
C PHE A 286 3.63 16.90 -7.84
N ASP A 287 2.88 17.91 -8.28
CA ASP A 287 2.28 17.96 -9.60
C ASP A 287 2.86 19.14 -10.38
N LEU A 288 3.43 18.85 -11.55
CA LEU A 288 3.85 19.83 -12.53
C LEU A 288 2.86 19.84 -13.69
N TRP A 289 2.22 20.97 -13.91
CA TRP A 289 1.29 21.23 -15.00
C TRP A 289 1.93 22.13 -16.04
N VAL A 290 1.75 21.80 -17.32
CA VAL A 290 2.19 22.65 -18.44
C VAL A 290 1.11 22.78 -19.51
N TRP A 291 0.82 24.02 -19.90
CA TRP A 291 -0.10 24.35 -20.99
C TRP A 291 0.66 24.47 -22.31
N GLN A 292 0.25 23.72 -23.33
CA GLN A 292 0.80 23.85 -24.68
C GLN A 292 -0.25 23.57 -25.76
N GLY A 293 -0.62 24.63 -26.49
CA GLY A 293 -1.66 24.54 -27.52
C GLY A 293 -3.00 24.09 -26.93
N ASP A 294 -3.61 23.07 -27.55
CA ASP A 294 -4.89 22.51 -27.12
C ASP A 294 -4.75 21.44 -26.02
N TYR A 295 -3.56 21.30 -25.43
CA TYR A 295 -3.27 20.26 -24.45
C TYR A 295 -2.78 20.84 -23.13
N LEU A 296 -3.14 20.15 -22.06
CA LEU A 296 -2.62 20.35 -20.72
C LEU A 296 -1.90 19.06 -20.30
N TYR A 297 -0.64 19.19 -19.93
CA TYR A 297 0.22 18.09 -19.54
C TYR A 297 0.39 18.10 -18.03
N LYS A 298 0.35 16.93 -17.40
CA LYS A 298 0.63 16.76 -15.97
C LYS A 298 1.71 15.70 -15.79
N ALA A 299 2.74 16.02 -15.03
CA ALA A 299 3.63 15.04 -14.43
C ALA A 299 3.41 15.08 -12.92
N SER A 300 3.34 13.92 -12.30
CA SER A 300 3.11 13.80 -10.87
C SER A 300 4.09 12.79 -10.29
N ILE A 301 4.61 13.10 -9.11
CA ILE A 301 5.33 12.14 -8.28
C ILE A 301 4.77 12.14 -6.86
N LYS A 302 4.55 10.95 -6.33
CA LYS A 302 4.19 10.72 -4.93
C LYS A 302 5.42 10.26 -4.19
N ILE A 303 5.71 10.92 -3.07
CA ILE A 303 6.82 10.57 -2.20
C ILE A 303 6.36 10.29 -0.78
N LEU A 304 7.16 9.48 -0.13
CA LEU A 304 7.08 9.25 1.30
C LEU A 304 7.72 10.41 2.04
N GLY A 305 6.96 11.04 2.92
CA GLY A 305 7.47 12.02 3.88
C GLY A 305 7.30 11.53 5.31
N TYR A 306 8.21 11.95 6.20
CA TYR A 306 8.05 11.73 7.63
C TYR A 306 7.04 12.75 8.17
N VAL A 307 5.79 12.30 8.30
CA VAL A 307 4.58 13.14 8.51
C VAL A 307 4.69 14.10 9.71
N SER A 308 5.54 13.81 10.70
CA SER A 308 5.58 14.59 11.94
C SER A 308 6.28 15.96 11.83
N LEU A 309 7.05 16.25 10.77
CA LEU A 309 7.80 17.52 10.66
C LEU A 309 7.95 18.07 9.22
N SER A 310 7.38 17.41 8.21
CA SER A 310 7.58 17.77 6.81
C SER A 310 6.39 18.51 6.21
N THR A 311 6.67 19.61 5.49
CA THR A 311 5.75 20.26 4.56
C THR A 311 6.15 19.92 3.11
N PRO A 312 5.25 20.05 2.12
CA PRO A 312 5.61 19.91 0.70
C PRO A 312 6.84 20.75 0.33
N VAL A 313 6.88 22.01 0.78
CA VAL A 313 8.02 22.93 0.60
C VAL A 313 9.34 22.35 1.14
N SER A 314 9.31 21.71 2.31
CA SER A 314 10.52 21.15 2.93
C SER A 314 11.07 19.91 2.23
N LEU A 315 10.19 19.17 1.54
CA LEU A 315 10.54 17.94 0.84
C LEU A 315 10.86 18.16 -0.63
N PHE A 316 10.34 19.25 -1.20
CA PHE A 316 10.64 19.62 -2.58
C PHE A 316 12.15 19.82 -2.75
N SER A 317 12.70 19.18 -3.77
CA SER A 317 14.14 19.18 -4.02
C SER A 317 14.43 19.26 -5.50
N LYS A 318 15.65 19.66 -5.85
CA LYS A 318 16.11 19.69 -7.24
C LYS A 318 15.92 18.35 -7.95
N LYS A 319 15.99 17.21 -7.25
CA LYS A 319 15.76 15.89 -7.86
C LYS A 319 14.31 15.70 -8.29
N ILE A 320 13.36 16.09 -7.44
CA ILE A 320 11.92 16.03 -7.73
C ILE A 320 11.61 16.97 -8.91
N ASP A 321 12.12 18.19 -8.85
CA ASP A 321 11.98 19.19 -9.91
C ASP A 321 12.51 18.68 -11.27
N THR A 322 13.72 18.12 -11.27
CA THR A 322 14.35 17.57 -12.48
C THR A 322 13.53 16.42 -13.06
N PHE A 323 13.10 15.49 -12.21
CA PHE A 323 12.28 14.34 -12.62
C PHE A 323 10.97 14.78 -13.29
N LEU A 324 10.23 15.69 -12.65
CA LEU A 324 8.98 16.22 -13.19
C LEU A 324 9.20 16.91 -14.53
N ASN A 325 10.26 17.71 -14.65
CA ASN A 325 10.58 18.41 -15.89
C ASN A 325 10.98 17.45 -17.02
N ASP A 326 11.77 16.42 -16.73
CA ASP A 326 12.19 15.43 -17.72
C ASP A 326 10.98 14.69 -18.31
N ILE A 327 10.01 14.29 -17.47
CA ILE A 327 8.76 13.68 -17.93
C ILE A 327 8.00 14.64 -18.86
N ILE A 328 7.78 15.88 -18.43
CA ILE A 328 7.08 16.87 -19.23
C ILE A 328 7.79 17.09 -20.57
N THR A 329 9.12 17.24 -20.56
CA THR A 329 9.91 17.50 -21.76
C THR A 329 9.81 16.37 -22.77
N VAL A 330 9.82 15.11 -22.34
CA VAL A 330 9.62 13.95 -23.24
C VAL A 330 8.24 13.99 -23.90
N ASN A 331 7.18 14.30 -23.15
CA ASN A 331 5.83 14.37 -23.73
C ASN A 331 5.66 15.53 -24.72
N LEU A 332 6.26 16.68 -24.41
CA LEU A 332 6.18 17.87 -25.28
C LEU A 332 6.96 17.72 -26.59
N ALA A 333 7.92 16.78 -26.66
CA ALA A 333 8.71 16.53 -27.87
C ALA A 333 7.94 15.77 -28.97
N ARG A 334 6.70 15.36 -28.70
CA ARG A 334 5.84 14.54 -29.57
C ARG A 334 4.71 15.35 -30.23
#